data_AF-F5XER8-F1
#
_entry.id   AF-F5XER8-F1
#
_cell.length_a   1.000
_cell.length_b   1.000
_cell.length_c   1.000
_cell.angle_alpha   90.00
_cell.angle_beta   90.00
_cell.angle_gamma   90.00
#
_symmetry.space_group_name_H-M   'P 1'
#
loop_
_entity.id
_entity.type
_entity.pdbx_description
1 polymer ?
#
loop_
_entity_poly.entity_id
_entity_poly.type
_entity_poly.pdbx_seq_one_letter_code
_entity_poly.pdbx_strand_id
1 'polypeptide(L)'
;MSDDHLLVERMLGTAVDPGYPVRVHTFVAPGELDYQVRYAAVDIPMDALPALLDAAGLTTAEAAAYSLVMLPSGWFTEPGDPPEWWPTDPASLADQTVRPASPSGWLVAGHQGGTLYVLATSAG
;
A
#
# COMPACT_ATOMS: atom_id res chain seq x y z
N MET A 1 -20.51 3.00 3.03
CA MET A 1 -19.09 2.84 2.64
C MET A 1 -18.38 4.12 3.02
N SER A 2 -17.31 4.06 3.81
CA SER A 2 -16.56 5.25 4.24
C SER A 2 -15.67 5.77 3.10
N ASP A 3 -15.30 7.05 3.15
CA ASP A 3 -14.35 7.64 2.20
C ASP A 3 -13.00 6.90 2.21
N ASP A 4 -12.57 6.42 3.37
CA ASP A 4 -11.35 5.60 3.53
C ASP A 4 -11.40 4.30 2.73
N HIS A 5 -12.54 3.60 2.71
CA HIS A 5 -12.69 2.39 1.89
C HIS A 5 -12.49 2.70 0.42
N LEU A 6 -13.14 3.75 -0.08
CA LEU A 6 -13.01 4.18 -1.48
C LEU A 6 -11.56 4.56 -1.82
N LEU A 7 -10.82 5.16 -0.89
CA LEU A 7 -9.41 5.49 -1.08
C LEU A 7 -8.55 4.23 -1.19
N VAL A 8 -8.76 3.25 -0.30
CA VAL A 8 -8.03 1.98 -0.35
C VAL A 8 -8.33 1.22 -1.65
N GLU A 9 -9.60 1.15 -2.07
CA GLU A 9 -9.99 0.51 -3.32
C GLU A 9 -9.33 1.18 -4.53
N ARG A 10 -9.24 2.51 -4.54
CA ARG A 10 -8.53 3.27 -5.59
C ARG A 10 -7.04 3.00 -5.59
N MET A 11 -6.42 2.92 -4.41
CA MET A 11 -5.00 2.56 -4.28
C MET A 11 -4.76 1.16 -4.86
N LEU A 12 -5.51 0.17 -4.39
CA LEU A 12 -5.35 -1.23 -4.79
C LEU A 12 -5.82 -1.51 -6.23
N GLY A 13 -6.72 -0.70 -6.78
CA GLY A 13 -7.34 -0.94 -8.08
C GLY A 13 -8.35 -2.08 -8.08
N THR A 14 -8.82 -2.50 -6.90
CA THR A 14 -9.79 -3.58 -6.70
C THR A 14 -10.66 -3.29 -5.48
N ALA A 15 -11.82 -3.94 -5.41
CA ALA A 15 -12.76 -3.78 -4.29
C ALA A 15 -12.21 -4.41 -3.00
N VAL A 16 -12.56 -3.81 -1.87
CA VAL A 16 -12.25 -4.33 -0.53
C VAL A 16 -13.58 -4.62 0.17
N ASP A 17 -13.67 -5.74 0.89
CA ASP A 17 -14.91 -6.07 1.62
C ASP A 17 -15.25 -4.92 2.60
N PRO A 18 -16.45 -4.33 2.52
CA PRO A 18 -16.84 -3.20 3.35
C PRO A 18 -16.95 -3.54 4.85
N GLY A 19 -16.90 -4.82 5.21
CA GLY A 19 -16.83 -5.30 6.59
C GLY A 19 -15.42 -5.26 7.19
N TYR A 20 -14.38 -5.07 6.39
CA TYR A 20 -13.00 -5.00 6.89
C TYR A 20 -12.70 -3.62 7.48
N PRO A 21 -12.19 -3.53 8.71
CA PRO A 21 -11.71 -2.27 9.26
C PRO A 21 -10.58 -1.69 8.40
N VAL A 22 -10.71 -0.41 8.03
CA VAL A 22 -9.69 0.32 7.27
C VAL A 22 -9.25 1.57 8.01
N ARG A 23 -7.97 1.91 7.87
CA ARG A 23 -7.38 3.17 8.32
C ARG A 23 -6.58 3.74 7.16
N VAL A 24 -6.72 5.05 6.92
CA VAL A 24 -5.97 5.75 5.87
C VAL A 24 -5.29 6.99 6.46
N HIS A 25 -4.05 7.23 6.04
CA HIS A 25 -3.35 8.48 6.28
C HIS A 25 -2.77 8.98 4.95
N THR A 26 -2.86 10.29 4.71
CA THR A 26 -2.31 10.92 3.51
C THR A 26 -1.34 11.99 3.91
N PHE A 27 -0.10 11.84 3.47
CA PHE A 27 0.92 12.88 3.52
C PHE A 27 0.99 13.57 2.15
N VAL A 28 1.03 14.90 2.16
CA VAL A 28 1.25 15.72 0.97
C VAL A 28 2.51 16.53 1.21
N ALA A 29 3.48 16.44 0.30
CA ALA A 29 4.72 17.17 0.45
C ALA A 29 4.46 18.69 0.47
N PRO A 30 5.02 19.44 1.43
CA PRO A 30 4.85 20.89 1.46
C PRO A 30 5.64 21.55 0.31
N GLY A 31 5.04 22.55 -0.34
CA GLY A 31 5.68 23.37 -1.39
C GLY A 31 5.12 23.15 -2.79
N GLU A 32 5.97 23.30 -3.81
CA GLU A 32 5.64 23.14 -5.24
C GLU A 32 5.75 21.68 -5.74
N LEU A 33 6.06 20.72 -4.87
CA LEU A 33 6.16 19.31 -5.24
C LEU A 33 4.75 18.73 -5.32
N ASP A 34 4.31 18.35 -6.52
CA ASP A 34 3.09 17.56 -6.72
C ASP A 34 3.38 16.10 -6.37
N TYR A 35 3.50 15.85 -5.05
CA TYR A 35 3.88 14.55 -4.50
C TYR A 35 3.02 14.22 -3.28
N GLN A 36 2.45 13.02 -3.31
CA GLN A 36 1.56 12.51 -2.28
C GLN A 36 1.90 11.06 -1.93
N VAL A 37 1.88 10.78 -0.62
CA VAL A 37 2.00 9.43 -0.06
C VAL A 37 0.72 9.09 0.66
N ARG A 38 0.15 7.93 0.34
CA ARG A 38 -1.00 7.37 1.07
C ARG A 38 -0.57 6.10 1.78
N TYR A 39 -0.85 6.05 3.06
CA TYR A 39 -0.72 4.88 3.91
C TYR A 39 -2.11 4.32 4.17
N ALA A 40 -2.25 3.00 4.08
CA ALA A 40 -3.45 2.30 4.47
C ALA A 40 -3.14 1.07 5.30
N ALA A 41 -4.01 0.77 6.25
CA ALA A 41 -4.04 -0.49 6.99
C ALA A 41 -5.44 -1.09 6.85
N VAL A 42 -5.50 -2.34 6.40
CA VAL A 42 -6.75 -3.12 6.24
C VAL A 42 -6.66 -4.34 7.11
N ASP A 43 -7.55 -4.46 8.10
CA ASP A 43 -7.62 -5.66 8.93
C ASP A 43 -8.41 -6.72 8.14
N ILE A 44 -7.71 -7.76 7.69
CA ILE A 44 -8.18 -8.75 6.72
C ILE A 44 -7.90 -10.18 7.22
N PRO A 45 -8.87 -11.11 7.10
CA PRO A 45 -8.64 -12.52 7.35
C PRO A 45 -7.52 -13.09 6.47
N MET A 46 -6.65 -13.92 7.05
CA MET A 46 -5.50 -14.49 6.34
C MET A 46 -5.88 -15.36 5.13
N ASP A 47 -7.07 -15.95 5.13
CA ASP A 47 -7.62 -16.73 4.02
C ASP A 47 -8.14 -15.86 2.86
N ALA A 48 -8.52 -14.61 3.14
CA ALA A 48 -8.96 -13.63 2.13
C ALA A 48 -7.80 -12.85 1.49
N LEU A 49 -6.67 -12.74 2.19
CA LEU A 49 -5.51 -11.96 1.74
C LEU A 49 -4.98 -12.37 0.35
N PRO A 50 -4.76 -13.66 0.02
CA PRO A 50 -4.21 -14.03 -1.28
C PRO A 50 -5.09 -13.59 -2.46
N ALA A 51 -6.42 -13.69 -2.32
CA ALA A 51 -7.36 -13.27 -3.36
C ALA A 51 -7.33 -11.75 -3.58
N LEU A 52 -7.20 -10.96 -2.50
CA LEU A 52 -7.09 -9.51 -2.60
C LEU A 52 -5.78 -9.09 -3.28
N LEU A 53 -4.66 -9.70 -2.91
CA LEU A 53 -3.36 -9.40 -3.53
C LEU A 53 -3.36 -9.72 -5.02
N ASP A 54 -3.96 -10.85 -5.41
CA ASP A 54 -4.09 -11.25 -6.81
C ASP A 54 -4.95 -10.27 -7.60
N ALA A 55 -6.13 -9.93 -7.09
CA ALA A 55 -7.01 -8.95 -7.71
C ALA A 55 -6.39 -7.54 -7.80
N ALA A 56 -5.54 -7.18 -6.84
CA ALA A 56 -4.77 -5.95 -6.86
C ALA A 56 -3.56 -5.99 -7.83
N GLY A 57 -3.30 -7.11 -8.51
CA GLY A 57 -2.19 -7.27 -9.45
C GLY A 57 -0.82 -7.31 -8.76
N LEU A 58 -0.76 -7.72 -7.50
CA LEU A 58 0.46 -7.77 -6.69
C LEU A 58 1.15 -9.15 -6.72
N THR A 59 0.56 -10.12 -7.39
CA THR A 59 1.08 -11.49 -7.53
C THR A 59 1.63 -11.77 -8.93
N THR A 60 1.60 -10.78 -9.84
CA THR A 60 2.02 -10.98 -11.23
C THR A 60 3.55 -11.09 -11.35
N ALA A 61 4.00 -11.65 -12.48
CA ALA A 61 5.43 -11.74 -12.77
C ALA A 61 6.07 -10.34 -12.87
N GLU A 62 5.36 -9.33 -13.39
CA GLU A 62 5.83 -7.95 -13.42
C GLU A 62 5.99 -7.38 -12.00
N ALA A 63 5.01 -7.61 -11.11
CA ALA A 63 5.10 -7.16 -9.72
C ALA A 63 6.27 -7.83 -8.99
N ALA A 64 6.49 -9.13 -9.20
CA ALA A 64 7.64 -9.84 -8.65
C ALA A 64 8.99 -9.27 -9.14
N ALA A 65 9.10 -8.94 -10.43
CA ALA A 65 10.30 -8.31 -10.98
C ALA A 65 10.51 -6.89 -10.41
N TYR A 66 9.44 -6.11 -10.26
CA TYR A 66 9.47 -4.76 -9.69
C TYR A 66 9.87 -4.77 -8.20
N SER A 67 9.43 -5.78 -7.46
CA SER A 67 9.77 -6.06 -6.06
C SER A 67 11.27 -6.19 -5.82
N LEU A 68 11.98 -6.90 -6.68
CA LEU A 68 13.43 -7.07 -6.56
C LEU A 68 14.20 -5.75 -6.69
N VAL A 69 13.63 -4.75 -7.37
CA VAL A 69 14.27 -3.45 -7.63
C VAL A 69 13.87 -2.40 -6.60
N MET A 70 12.59 -2.34 -6.23
CA MET A 70 12.02 -1.20 -5.52
C MET A 70 11.84 -1.42 -4.01
N LEU A 71 11.59 -2.64 -3.53
CA LEU A 71 11.27 -2.88 -2.11
C LEU A 71 12.33 -2.39 -1.12
N PRO A 72 13.64 -2.61 -1.33
CA PRO A 72 14.68 -2.11 -0.42
C PRO A 72 14.65 -0.58 -0.26
N SER A 73 14.10 0.15 -1.23
CA SER A 73 14.08 1.62 -1.27
C SER A 73 12.70 2.18 -0.93
N GLY A 74 11.61 1.55 -1.36
CA GLY A 74 10.27 2.09 -1.22
C GLY A 74 9.83 2.23 0.25
N TRP A 75 10.08 1.22 1.08
CA TRP A 75 9.61 1.26 2.47
C TRP A 75 10.40 2.23 3.38
N PHE A 76 11.69 2.43 3.08
CA PHE A 76 12.61 3.20 3.93
C PHE A 76 12.85 4.64 3.48
N THR A 77 12.61 4.97 2.21
CA THR A 77 13.26 6.13 1.56
C THR A 77 12.30 7.24 1.13
N GLU A 78 10.99 7.10 1.35
CA GLU A 78 10.04 8.14 0.93
C GLU A 78 9.96 9.29 1.96
N PRO A 79 9.90 10.57 1.51
CA PRO A 79 9.61 11.70 2.37
C PRO A 79 8.14 11.63 2.75
N GLY A 80 7.85 10.94 3.84
CA GLY A 80 6.52 10.86 4.41
C GLY A 80 6.53 11.05 5.91
N ASP A 81 5.38 11.44 6.44
CA ASP A 81 5.07 11.48 7.87
C ASP A 81 4.20 10.25 8.18
N PRO A 82 4.79 9.06 8.42
CA PRO A 82 4.00 7.86 8.62
C PRO A 82 3.19 7.97 9.92
N PRO A 83 1.92 7.53 9.91
CA PRO A 83 1.09 7.56 11.12
C PRO A 83 1.59 6.57 12.17
N GLU A 84 1.23 6.76 13.45
CA GLU A 84 1.70 5.93 14.58
C GLU A 84 1.43 4.43 14.44
N TRP A 85 0.40 4.05 13.66
CA TRP A 85 0.05 2.65 13.41
C TRP A 85 0.84 2.01 12.26
N TRP A 86 1.69 2.75 11.57
CA TRP A 86 2.51 2.24 10.46
C TRP A 86 3.69 1.42 10.98
N PRO A 87 4.00 0.25 10.38
CA PRO A 87 5.10 -0.58 10.83
C PRO A 87 6.44 0.04 10.43
N THR A 88 7.27 0.34 11.44
CA THR A 88 8.56 1.00 11.29
C THR A 88 9.68 0.07 10.81
N ASP A 89 9.49 -1.24 10.93
CA ASP A 89 10.44 -2.25 10.46
C ASP A 89 9.82 -3.09 9.34
N PRO A 90 10.14 -2.83 8.05
CA PRO A 90 9.65 -3.65 6.95
C PRO A 90 10.10 -5.10 7.03
N ALA A 91 11.23 -5.42 7.67
CA ALA A 91 11.67 -6.80 7.80
C ALA A 91 10.69 -7.66 8.61
N SER A 92 9.81 -7.01 9.40
CA SER A 92 8.73 -7.66 10.15
C SER A 92 7.49 -7.99 9.31
N LEU A 93 7.40 -7.46 8.09
CA LEU A 93 6.30 -7.71 7.17
C LEU A 93 6.57 -8.95 6.32
N ALA A 94 5.57 -9.80 6.23
CA ALA A 94 5.56 -10.93 5.33
C ALA A 94 4.88 -10.57 4.00
N ASP A 95 5.09 -11.42 2.99
CA ASP A 95 4.59 -11.32 1.61
C ASP A 95 4.67 -9.91 1.01
N GLN A 96 5.80 -9.24 1.23
CA GLN A 96 6.05 -7.92 0.69
C GLN A 96 6.06 -7.95 -0.84
N THR A 97 5.29 -7.06 -1.44
CA THR A 97 5.09 -6.99 -2.89
C THR A 97 4.90 -5.54 -3.33
N VAL A 98 5.26 -5.24 -4.57
CA VAL A 98 5.15 -3.90 -5.15
C VAL A 98 4.79 -3.95 -6.62
N ARG A 99 4.05 -2.94 -7.06
CA ARG A 99 3.78 -2.70 -8.48
C ARG A 99 3.80 -1.21 -8.82
N PRO A 100 3.95 -0.84 -10.10
CA PRO A 100 3.71 0.52 -10.54
C PRO A 100 2.28 0.98 -10.23
N ALA A 101 2.14 2.27 -9.91
CA ALA A 101 0.87 2.96 -9.70
C ALA A 101 0.78 4.20 -10.62
N SER A 102 -0.43 4.49 -11.09
CA SER A 102 -0.72 5.64 -11.96
C SER A 102 -1.07 6.88 -11.12
N PRO A 103 -0.74 8.12 -11.53
CA PRO A 103 -0.14 8.55 -12.81
C PRO A 103 1.38 8.44 -12.90
N SER A 104 2.11 8.45 -11.79
CA SER A 104 3.56 8.20 -11.73
C SER A 104 3.95 7.91 -10.29
N GLY A 105 3.85 6.65 -9.90
CA GLY A 105 4.26 6.22 -8.57
C GLY A 105 4.27 4.71 -8.47
N TRP A 106 4.20 4.23 -7.25
CA TRP A 106 4.26 2.80 -6.96
C TRP A 106 3.37 2.48 -5.75
N LEU A 107 2.96 1.23 -5.67
CA LEU A 107 2.21 0.70 -4.55
C LEU A 107 2.98 -0.47 -3.96
N VAL A 108 3.39 -0.38 -2.69
CA VAL A 108 3.92 -1.51 -1.92
C VAL A 108 2.84 -2.00 -0.97
N ALA A 109 2.76 -3.31 -0.79
CA ALA A 109 1.99 -3.93 0.27
C ALA A 109 2.85 -4.92 1.05
N GLY A 110 2.53 -5.11 2.32
CA GLY A 110 3.08 -6.15 3.18
C GLY A 110 2.11 -6.43 4.32
N HIS A 111 2.15 -7.64 4.90
CA HIS A 111 1.20 -8.02 5.93
C HIS A 111 1.86 -8.40 7.25
N GLN A 112 1.16 -8.14 8.34
CA GLN A 112 1.56 -8.54 9.69
C GLN A 112 0.33 -8.63 10.60
N GLY A 113 0.21 -9.74 11.32
CA GLY A 113 -0.81 -9.87 12.39
C GLY A 113 -2.27 -9.75 11.94
N GLY A 114 -2.59 -10.11 10.69
CA GLY A 114 -3.95 -9.96 10.14
C GLY A 114 -4.25 -8.56 9.59
N THR A 115 -3.25 -7.70 9.49
CA THR A 115 -3.36 -6.39 8.85
C THR A 115 -2.52 -6.38 7.58
N LEU A 116 -3.13 -5.97 6.46
CA LEU A 116 -2.45 -5.59 5.23
C LEU A 116 -2.09 -4.11 5.30
N TYR A 117 -0.81 -3.80 5.24
CA TYR A 117 -0.29 -2.44 5.14
C TYR A 117 -0.01 -2.13 3.68
N VAL A 118 -0.50 -0.98 3.21
CA VAL A 118 -0.35 -0.54 1.81
C VAL A 118 0.19 0.88 1.81
N LEU A 119 1.24 1.11 1.03
CA LEU A 119 1.79 2.43 0.76
C LEU A 119 1.68 2.70 -0.73
N ALA A 120 1.02 3.79 -1.11
CA ALA A 120 0.94 4.23 -2.49
C ALA A 120 1.52 5.64 -2.64
N THR A 121 2.42 5.81 -3.59
CA THR A 121 2.96 7.11 -3.97
C THR A 121 2.31 7.57 -5.27
N SER A 122 2.14 8.88 -5.41
CA SER A 122 1.75 9.50 -6.67
C SER A 122 2.47 10.82 -6.84
N ALA A 123 3.10 11.01 -8.00
CA ALA A 123 3.63 12.27 -8.47
C ALA A 123 2.94 12.69 -9.77
N GLY A 124 2.74 13.99 -9.98
CA GLY A 124 2.32 14.52 -11.28
C GLY A 124 1.48 15.77 -11.22
#